data_AF-A0A2G6FQL8-F1
#
_entry.id   AF-A0A2G6FQL8-F1
#
_cell.length_a   1.000
_cell.length_b   1.000
_cell.length_c   1.000
_cell.angle_alpha   90.00
_cell.angle_beta   90.00
_cell.angle_gamma   90.00
#
_symmetry.space_group_name_H-M   'P 1'
#
loop_
_entity.id
_entity.type
_entity.pdbx_description
1 polymer ?
#
loop_
_entity_poly.entity_id
_entity_poly.type
_entity_poly.pdbx_seq_one_letter_code
_entity_poly.pdbx_strand_id
1 'polypeptide(L)'
;MVTMDITLVIQIINIIVLMFFLNKVLYKPVRGILKKRADKLAGMQDEISKFEKNTLLRQEEVDARMAKASGKAKAALDAARADAQAAGAAKIAEIKAASDAEKEKQMADVKQQIEGAAQELQGKLGSFAEQMAGKILGRAL
;
A
#
# COMPACT_ATOMS: atom_id res chain seq x y z
N MET A 1 30.11 51.49 -83.64
CA MET A 1 30.68 52.47 -82.67
C MET A 1 29.91 52.28 -81.38
N VAL A 2 30.59 51.94 -80.28
CA VAL A 2 29.96 51.88 -78.96
C VAL A 2 29.81 53.33 -78.50
N THR A 3 28.66 53.93 -78.77
CA THR A 3 28.29 55.15 -78.07
C THR A 3 27.97 54.76 -76.64
N MET A 4 28.75 55.31 -75.71
CA MET A 4 28.51 55.17 -74.29
C MET A 4 27.33 56.07 -73.93
N ASP A 5 26.14 55.62 -74.30
CA ASP A 5 24.91 56.34 -74.10
C ASP A 5 24.29 55.97 -72.75
N ILE A 6 23.58 56.94 -72.18
CA ILE A 6 22.76 56.87 -70.95
C ILE A 6 21.95 55.56 -70.82
N THR A 7 21.63 54.89 -71.93
CA THR A 7 21.00 53.57 -72.00
C THR A 7 21.77 52.48 -71.24
N LEU A 8 23.11 52.47 -71.28
CA LEU A 8 23.94 51.52 -70.52
C LEU A 8 23.77 51.73 -69.01
N VAL A 9 23.74 52.99 -68.58
CA VAL A 9 23.50 53.37 -67.18
C VAL A 9 22.08 52.98 -66.75
N ILE A 10 21.07 53.25 -67.59
CA ILE A 10 19.68 52.83 -67.35
C ILE A 10 19.56 51.31 -67.25
N GLN A 11 20.27 50.56 -68.08
CA GLN A 11 20.25 49.09 -68.06
C GLN A 11 20.91 48.51 -66.81
N ILE A 12 22.00 49.12 -66.33
CA ILE A 12 22.63 48.78 -65.04
C ILE A 12 21.64 49.06 -63.89
N ILE A 13 20.99 50.23 -63.90
CA ILE A 13 19.98 50.57 -62.89
C ILE A 13 18.82 49.57 -62.92
N ASN A 14 18.36 49.16 -64.11
CA ASN A 14 17.29 48.16 -64.25
C ASN A 14 17.68 46.81 -63.62
N ILE A 15 18.90 46.32 -63.88
CA ILE A 15 19.41 45.09 -63.27
C ILE A 15 19.52 45.22 -61.74
N ILE A 16 19.98 46.35 -61.23
CA ILE A 16 20.08 46.59 -59.77
C ILE A 16 18.68 46.61 -59.13
N VAL A 17 17.71 47.29 -59.76
CA VAL A 17 16.33 47.32 -59.29
C VAL A 17 15.71 45.92 -59.32
N LEU A 18 15.91 45.16 -60.40
CA LEU A 18 15.44 43.78 -60.53
C LEU A 18 16.07 42.87 -59.47
N MET A 19 17.38 43.02 -59.22
CA MET A 19 18.11 42.29 -58.18
C MET A 19 17.54 42.59 -56.78
N PHE A 20 17.19 43.85 -56.51
CA PHE A 20 16.59 44.24 -55.24
C PHE A 20 15.18 43.66 -55.06
N PHE A 21 14.35 43.73 -56.11
CA PHE A 21 13.03 43.10 -56.11
C PHE A 21 13.13 41.58 -55.92
N LEU A 22 14.02 40.91 -56.64
CA LEU A 22 14.22 39.47 -56.56
C LEU A 22 14.76 39.04 -55.19
N ASN A 23 15.66 39.83 -54.59
CA ASN A 23 16.16 39.59 -53.24
C ASN A 23 15.02 39.65 -52.21
N LYS A 24 14.13 40.64 -52.33
CA LYS A 24 13.00 40.83 -51.41
C LYS A 24 11.89 39.79 -51.63
N VAL A 25 11.59 39.45 -52.88
CA VAL A 25 10.47 38.57 -53.26
C VAL A 25 10.83 37.09 -53.19
N LEU A 26 12.08 36.70 -53.50
CA LEU A 26 12.43 35.28 -53.64
C LEU A 26 13.47 34.82 -52.62
N TYR A 27 14.61 35.51 -52.50
CA TYR A 27 15.69 35.05 -51.61
C TYR A 27 15.29 35.08 -50.13
N LYS A 28 14.63 36.14 -49.68
CA LYS A 28 14.16 36.28 -48.29
C LYS A 28 13.16 35.19 -47.88
N PRO A 29 12.06 34.96 -48.60
CA PRO A 29 11.10 33.92 -48.22
C PRO A 29 11.64 32.50 -48.38
N VAL A 30 12.44 32.22 -49.42
CA VAL A 30 13.04 30.88 -49.61
C VAL A 30 13.95 30.53 -48.43
N ARG A 31 14.80 31.46 -47.99
CA ARG A 31 15.65 31.27 -46.81
C ARG A 31 14.83 31.10 -45.52
N GLY A 32 13.71 31.81 -45.39
CA GLY A 32 12.77 31.65 -44.28
C GLY A 32 12.12 30.26 -44.24
N ILE A 33 11.71 29.71 -45.38
CA ILE A 33 11.11 28.36 -45.48
C ILE A 33 12.16 27.29 -45.17
N LEU A 34 13.37 27.43 -45.69
CA LEU A 34 14.49 26.53 -45.39
C LEU A 34 14.80 26.51 -43.89
N LYS A 35 14.88 27.69 -43.26
CA LYS A 35 15.10 27.79 -41.80
C LYS A 35 13.94 27.17 -41.02
N LYS A 36 12.69 27.46 -41.40
CA LYS A 36 11.50 26.88 -40.75
C LYS A 36 11.45 25.35 -40.85
N ARG A 37 11.93 24.78 -41.96
CA ARG A 37 12.05 23.32 -42.12
C ARG A 37 13.15 22.75 -41.23
N ALA A 38 14.32 23.39 -41.19
CA ALA A 38 15.41 22.99 -40.31
C ALA A 38 15.01 23.07 -38.83
N ASP A 39 14.39 24.17 -38.41
CA ASP A 39 13.92 24.37 -37.04
C ASP A 39 12.82 23.37 -36.65
N LYS A 40 11.91 23.03 -37.58
CA LYS A 40 10.91 21.96 -37.33
C LYS A 40 11.56 20.59 -37.13
N LEU A 41 12.52 20.23 -37.98
CA LEU A 41 13.22 18.95 -37.86
C LEU A 41 14.00 18.87 -36.54
N ALA A 42 14.75 19.93 -36.22
CA ALA A 42 15.50 20.02 -34.98
C ALA A 42 14.56 19.96 -33.76
N GLY A 43 13.46 20.71 -33.78
CA GLY A 43 12.46 20.70 -32.71
C GLY A 43 11.82 19.32 -32.49
N MET A 44 11.45 18.62 -33.57
CA MET A 44 10.91 17.26 -33.49
C MET A 44 11.94 16.28 -32.90
N GLN A 45 13.21 16.40 -33.28
CA GLN A 45 14.26 15.52 -32.76
C GLN A 45 14.53 15.78 -31.27
N ASP A 46 14.55 17.05 -30.85
CA ASP A 46 14.65 17.44 -29.45
C ASP A 46 13.46 16.95 -28.62
N GLU A 47 12.24 17.06 -29.16
CA GLU A 47 11.03 16.55 -28.52
C GLU A 47 11.07 15.03 -28.35
N ILE A 48 11.49 14.28 -29.38
CA ILE A 48 11.64 12.82 -29.31
C ILE A 48 12.67 12.46 -28.23
N SER A 49 13.85 13.08 -28.22
CA SER A 49 14.88 12.81 -27.20
C SER A 49 14.42 13.17 -25.79
N LYS A 50 13.65 14.25 -25.62
CA LYS A 50 13.04 14.61 -24.34
C LYS A 50 11.96 13.61 -23.93
N PHE A 51 11.16 13.12 -24.88
CA PHE A 51 10.11 12.16 -24.62
C PHE A 51 10.71 10.82 -24.19
N GLU A 52 11.73 10.30 -24.88
CA GLU A 52 12.46 9.09 -24.49
C GLU A 52 13.04 9.20 -23.07
N LYS A 53 13.74 10.29 -22.77
CA LYS A 53 14.30 10.52 -21.42
C LYS A 53 13.20 10.59 -20.36
N ASN A 54 12.11 11.29 -20.64
CA ASN A 54 10.98 11.38 -19.71
C ASN A 54 10.26 10.04 -19.54
N THR A 55 10.16 9.21 -20.59
CA THR A 55 9.55 7.88 -20.47
C THR A 55 10.39 6.95 -19.60
N LEU A 56 11.71 6.97 -19.75
CA LEU A 56 12.62 6.19 -18.92
C LEU A 56 12.53 6.63 -17.44
N LEU A 57 12.62 7.93 -17.18
CA LEU A 57 12.49 8.48 -15.82
C LEU A 57 11.13 8.15 -15.21
N ARG A 58 10.04 8.24 -15.99
CA ARG A 58 8.70 7.89 -15.51
C ARG A 58 8.55 6.40 -15.22
N GLN A 59 9.15 5.52 -16.03
CA GLN A 59 9.18 4.09 -15.76
C GLN A 59 9.93 3.79 -14.46
N GLU A 60 11.14 4.33 -14.29
CA GLU A 60 11.92 4.17 -13.06
C GLU A 60 11.18 4.71 -11.83
N GLU A 61 10.52 5.87 -11.94
CA GLU A 61 9.70 6.41 -10.85
C GLU A 61 8.50 5.51 -10.52
N VAL A 62 7.81 4.99 -11.53
CA VAL A 62 6.66 4.10 -11.33
C VAL A 62 7.11 2.80 -10.67
N ASP A 63 8.20 2.19 -11.14
CA ASP A 63 8.75 0.97 -10.58
C ASP A 63 9.23 1.19 -9.14
N ALA A 64 9.92 2.30 -8.86
CA ALA A 64 10.33 2.66 -7.51
C ALA A 64 9.13 2.90 -6.58
N ARG A 65 8.07 3.56 -7.07
CA ARG A 65 6.82 3.77 -6.30
C ARG A 65 6.11 2.43 -6.06
N MET A 66 6.06 1.55 -7.04
CA MET A 66 5.44 0.23 -6.93
C MET A 66 6.19 -0.67 -5.96
N ALA A 67 7.53 -0.67 -6.01
CA ALA A 67 8.38 -1.38 -5.07
C ALA A 67 8.20 -0.84 -3.64
N LYS A 68 8.19 0.49 -3.46
CA LYS A 68 7.91 1.11 -2.14
C LYS A 68 6.51 0.79 -1.63
N ALA A 69 5.49 0.83 -2.48
CA ALA A 69 4.12 0.50 -2.10
C ALA A 69 4.00 -0.97 -1.69
N SER A 70 4.60 -1.88 -2.46
CA SER A 70 4.65 -3.31 -2.16
C SER A 70 5.40 -3.61 -0.86
N GLY A 71 6.53 -2.93 -0.62
CA GLY A 71 7.28 -3.03 0.62
C GLY A 71 6.48 -2.56 1.83
N LYS A 72 5.81 -1.40 1.73
CA LYS A 72 4.92 -0.88 2.78
C LYS A 72 3.74 -1.81 3.04
N ALA A 73 3.12 -2.35 1.99
CA ALA A 73 2.01 -3.28 2.12
C ALA A 73 2.43 -4.58 2.84
N LYS A 74 3.58 -5.15 2.47
CA LYS A 74 4.16 -6.31 3.16
C LYS A 74 4.45 -6.01 4.63
N ALA A 75 5.13 -4.89 4.92
CA ALA A 75 5.43 -4.49 6.29
C ALA A 75 4.16 -4.29 7.13
N ALA A 76 3.12 -3.67 6.56
CA ALA A 76 1.83 -3.51 7.23
C ALA A 76 1.11 -4.85 7.47
N LEU A 77 1.15 -5.76 6.50
CA LEU A 77 0.60 -7.11 6.64
C LEU A 77 1.33 -7.92 7.73
N ASP A 78 2.67 -7.85 7.75
CA ASP A 78 3.48 -8.57 8.73
C ASP A 78 3.27 -7.99 10.13
N ALA A 79 3.18 -6.67 10.27
CA ALA A 79 2.83 -6.03 11.54
C ALA A 79 1.42 -6.44 12.01
N ALA A 80 0.41 -6.38 11.13
CA ALA A 80 -0.95 -6.79 11.47
C ALA A 80 -1.04 -8.28 11.86
N ARG A 81 -0.25 -9.15 11.21
CA ARG A 81 -0.15 -10.57 11.57
C ARG A 81 0.51 -10.77 12.93
N ALA A 82 1.60 -10.06 13.20
CA ALA A 82 2.29 -10.11 14.49
C ALA A 82 1.37 -9.62 15.63
N ASP A 83 0.66 -8.50 15.42
CA ASP A 83 -0.32 -7.98 16.37
C ASP A 83 -1.48 -8.95 16.61
N ALA A 84 -2.01 -9.55 15.54
CA ALA A 84 -3.07 -10.55 15.65
C ALA A 84 -2.60 -11.81 16.40
N GLN A 85 -1.36 -12.26 16.15
CA GLN A 85 -0.76 -13.38 16.88
C GLN A 85 -0.54 -13.04 18.36
N ALA A 86 -0.03 -11.84 18.67
CA ALA A 86 0.17 -11.38 20.04
C ALA A 86 -1.16 -11.26 20.80
N ALA A 87 -2.17 -10.63 20.19
CA ALA A 87 -3.50 -10.50 20.76
C ALA A 87 -4.19 -11.87 20.94
N GLY A 88 -4.03 -12.77 19.97
CA GLY A 88 -4.52 -14.14 20.06
C GLY A 88 -3.86 -14.93 21.19
N ALA A 89 -2.53 -14.86 21.30
CA ALA A 89 -1.78 -15.50 22.37
C ALA A 89 -2.16 -14.94 23.75
N ALA A 90 -2.32 -13.63 23.87
CA ALA A 90 -2.76 -12.97 25.10
C ALA A 90 -4.17 -13.44 25.51
N LYS A 91 -5.13 -13.46 24.58
CA LYS A 91 -6.49 -13.99 24.86
C LYS A 91 -6.48 -15.45 25.27
N ILE A 92 -5.69 -16.30 24.60
CA ILE A 92 -5.59 -17.73 24.97
C ILE A 92 -4.99 -17.88 26.36
N ALA A 93 -3.96 -17.08 26.70
CA ALA A 93 -3.37 -17.08 28.04
C ALA A 93 -4.37 -16.63 29.11
N GLU A 94 -5.15 -15.58 28.83
CA GLU A 94 -6.20 -15.08 29.72
C GLU A 94 -7.31 -16.12 29.94
N ILE A 95 -7.79 -16.77 28.86
CA ILE A 95 -8.80 -17.83 28.93
C ILE A 95 -8.27 -19.03 29.72
N LYS A 96 -7.00 -19.42 29.52
CA LYS A 96 -6.38 -20.49 30.30
C LYS A 96 -6.32 -20.14 31.79
N ALA A 97 -5.85 -18.93 32.12
CA ALA A 97 -5.79 -18.47 33.50
C ALA A 97 -7.18 -18.43 34.17
N ALA A 98 -8.20 -17.95 33.45
CA ALA A 98 -9.57 -17.95 33.92
C ALA A 98 -10.11 -19.39 34.13
N SER A 99 -9.86 -20.30 33.18
CA SER A 99 -10.27 -21.71 33.30
C SER A 99 -9.57 -22.42 34.46
N ASP A 100 -8.28 -22.15 34.69
CA ASP A 100 -7.55 -22.77 35.79
C ASP A 100 -8.04 -22.23 37.14
N ALA A 101 -8.31 -20.93 37.24
CA ALA A 101 -8.93 -20.34 38.44
C ALA A 101 -10.34 -20.88 38.71
N GLU A 102 -11.14 -21.10 37.65
CA GLU A 102 -12.48 -21.68 37.77
C GLU A 102 -12.45 -23.14 38.21
N LYS A 103 -11.51 -23.93 37.67
CA LYS A 103 -11.26 -25.31 38.14
C LYS A 103 -10.84 -25.34 39.60
N GLU A 104 -9.96 -24.45 40.01
CA GLU A 104 -9.48 -24.40 41.39
C GLU A 104 -10.63 -24.04 42.36
N LYS A 105 -11.48 -23.08 41.99
CA LYS A 105 -12.73 -22.79 42.73
C LYS A 105 -13.67 -23.99 42.80
N GLN A 106 -13.95 -24.64 41.68
CA GLN A 106 -14.82 -25.82 41.68
C GLN A 106 -14.25 -26.95 42.53
N MET A 107 -12.93 -27.19 42.50
CA MET A 107 -12.30 -28.18 43.38
C MET A 107 -12.41 -27.81 44.86
N ALA A 108 -12.29 -26.52 45.21
CA ALA A 108 -12.48 -26.05 46.58
C ALA A 108 -13.94 -26.22 47.04
N ASP A 109 -14.91 -25.87 46.19
CA ASP A 109 -16.33 -26.02 46.47
C ASP A 109 -16.71 -27.50 46.64
N VAL A 110 -16.20 -28.39 45.78
CA VAL A 110 -16.42 -29.84 45.90
C VAL A 110 -15.84 -30.38 47.21
N LYS A 111 -14.65 -29.93 47.62
CA LYS A 111 -14.08 -30.32 48.93
C LYS A 111 -14.96 -29.86 50.09
N GLN A 112 -15.43 -28.61 50.05
CA GLN A 112 -16.36 -28.10 51.07
C GLN A 112 -17.67 -28.87 51.11
N GLN A 113 -18.23 -29.22 49.95
CA GLN A 113 -19.46 -30.03 49.87
C GLN A 113 -19.24 -31.44 50.44
N ILE A 114 -18.09 -32.06 50.15
CA ILE A 114 -17.74 -33.38 50.70
C ILE A 114 -17.58 -33.30 52.22
N GLU A 115 -16.88 -32.30 52.74
CA GLU A 115 -16.73 -32.09 54.19
C GLU A 115 -18.07 -31.84 54.88
N GLY A 116 -18.92 -30.98 54.28
CA GLY A 116 -20.27 -30.72 54.77
C GLY A 116 -21.14 -31.97 54.77
N ALA A 117 -21.15 -32.73 53.67
CA ALA A 117 -21.88 -33.99 53.57
C ALA A 117 -21.37 -35.05 54.55
N ALA A 118 -20.05 -35.11 54.80
CA ALA A 118 -19.45 -36.02 55.78
C ALA A 118 -19.89 -35.67 57.21
N GLN A 119 -19.91 -34.38 57.57
CA GLN A 119 -20.42 -33.92 58.87
C GLN A 119 -21.92 -34.20 59.02
N GLU A 120 -22.70 -33.98 57.97
CA GLU A 120 -24.14 -34.27 57.97
C GLU A 120 -24.42 -35.77 58.11
N LEU A 121 -23.64 -36.63 57.45
CA LEU A 121 -23.69 -38.08 57.62
C LEU A 121 -23.29 -38.48 59.05
N GLN A 122 -22.29 -37.84 59.64
CA GLN A 122 -21.88 -38.09 61.03
C GLN A 122 -22.97 -37.73 62.04
N GLY A 123 -23.69 -36.61 61.82
CA GLY A 123 -24.86 -36.25 62.61
C GLY A 123 -26.01 -37.24 62.41
N LYS A 124 -26.23 -37.71 61.18
CA LYS A 124 -27.29 -38.69 60.85
C LYS A 124 -26.93 -40.12 61.24
N LEU A 125 -25.65 -40.45 61.40
CA LEU A 125 -25.13 -41.78 61.78
C LEU A 125 -25.71 -42.23 63.12
N GLY A 126 -25.91 -41.32 64.08
CA GLY A 126 -26.62 -41.62 65.33
C GLY A 126 -28.06 -42.09 65.10
N SER A 127 -28.83 -41.32 64.32
CA SER A 127 -30.21 -41.70 63.97
C SER A 127 -30.29 -42.95 63.08
N PHE A 128 -29.32 -43.17 62.20
CA PHE A 128 -29.24 -44.34 61.34
C PHE A 128 -28.89 -45.59 62.16
N ALA A 129 -27.99 -45.45 63.13
CA ALA A 129 -27.64 -46.52 64.08
C ALA A 129 -28.83 -46.84 64.99
N GLU A 130 -29.58 -45.86 65.48
CA GLU A 130 -30.84 -46.06 66.22
C GLU A 130 -31.91 -46.75 65.38
N GLN A 131 -32.11 -46.34 64.13
CA GLN A 131 -33.08 -46.97 63.23
C GLN A 131 -32.66 -48.40 62.83
N MET A 132 -31.36 -48.65 62.63
CA MET A 132 -30.84 -50.00 62.39
C MET A 132 -30.93 -50.87 63.64
N ALA A 133 -30.56 -50.35 64.81
CA ALA A 133 -30.71 -51.05 66.08
C ALA A 133 -32.17 -51.35 66.38
N GLY A 134 -33.09 -50.42 66.11
CA GLY A 134 -34.54 -50.63 66.25
C GLY A 134 -35.09 -51.70 65.29
N LYS A 135 -34.58 -51.76 64.04
CA LYS A 135 -34.96 -52.82 63.09
C LYS A 135 -34.36 -54.19 63.42
N ILE A 136 -33.13 -54.25 63.93
CA ILE A 136 -32.43 -55.52 64.25
C ILE A 136 -32.86 -56.07 65.61
N LEU A 137 -33.10 -55.22 66.61
CA LEU A 137 -33.51 -55.62 67.97
C LEU A 137 -35.03 -55.84 68.10
N GLY A 138 -35.81 -55.60 67.04
CA GLY A 138 -37.20 -56.05 66.95
C GLY A 138 -38.14 -55.50 68.01
N ARG A 139 -37.81 -54.38 68.65
CA ARG A 139 -38.74 -53.68 69.53
C ARG A 139 -38.47 -52.18 69.54
N ALA A 140 -39.44 -51.44 69.02
CA ALA A 140 -39.52 -50.00 69.16
C ALA A 140 -39.46 -49.63 70.65
N LEU A 141 -38.58 -48.69 70.99
CA LEU A 141 -38.71 -47.81 72.13
C LEU A 141 -39.07 -46.42 71.59
#